data_AF-A0A0C3B9Y8-F1
#
_entry.id   AF-A0A0C3B9Y8-F1
#
_cell.length_a   1.000
_cell.length_b   1.000
_cell.length_c   1.000
_cell.angle_alpha   90.00
_cell.angle_beta   90.00
_cell.angle_gamma   90.00
#
_symmetry.space_group_name_H-M   'P 1'
#
loop_
_entity.id
_entity.type
_entity.pdbx_description
1 polymer ?
#
loop_
_entity_poly.entity_id
_entity_poly.type
_entity_poly.pdbx_seq_one_letter_code
_entity_poly.pdbx_strand_id
1 'polypeptide(L)'
;MSDEVPLVPPDLRGFSVEQNDQTKGPIWSSDSFYAKSLAIFDKKEDLLTREQALALTSYLVNQDAVHRRAEKADPSLRKTVWFVMLDNCVPSQNTASNTRENLYAFQMFVRPEDRRPPFTSDGVQFLKGMCDAIINARRDLSTWRYGGVANYVDPELSREEAQQLYYGKEKIVKLREVKRRFDPGNVFRYPHSILPA
;
A
#
# COMPACT_ATOMS: atom_id res chain seq x y z
N MET A 1 44.78 -7.92 0.44
CA MET A 1 44.60 -6.67 -0.35
C MET A 1 43.26 -6.81 -1.02
N SER A 2 42.28 -6.01 -0.59
CA SER A 2 40.91 -6.02 -1.11
C SER A 2 40.81 -5.03 -2.26
N ASP A 3 40.52 -5.53 -3.45
CA ASP A 3 40.27 -4.72 -4.63
C ASP A 3 38.89 -4.03 -4.48
N GLU A 4 38.89 -2.79 -4.01
CA GLU A 4 37.73 -1.90 -4.15
C GLU A 4 37.58 -1.52 -5.62
N VAL A 5 36.56 -2.08 -6.28
CA VAL A 5 36.11 -1.59 -7.58
C VAL A 5 35.47 -0.21 -7.36
N PRO A 6 35.99 0.86 -7.98
CA PRO A 6 35.42 2.18 -7.79
C PRO A 6 33.99 2.24 -8.34
N LEU A 7 33.05 2.64 -7.49
CA LEU A 7 31.67 2.96 -7.87
C LEU A 7 31.71 4.16 -8.82
N VAL A 8 31.63 3.90 -10.12
CA VAL A 8 31.37 4.95 -11.12
C VAL A 8 29.91 5.37 -10.92
N PRO A 9 29.63 6.63 -10.53
CA PRO A 9 28.25 7.11 -10.46
C PRO A 9 27.62 6.96 -11.85
N PRO A 10 26.34 6.52 -11.95
CA PRO A 10 25.68 6.37 -13.24
C PRO A 10 25.74 7.69 -14.00
N ASP A 11 26.08 7.62 -15.28
CA ASP A 11 26.11 8.79 -16.14
C ASP A 11 24.68 9.32 -16.31
N LEU A 12 24.36 10.39 -15.57
CA LEU A 12 23.06 11.06 -15.65
C LEU A 12 22.98 12.03 -16.84
N ARG A 13 24.02 12.14 -17.69
CA ARG A 13 24.03 12.97 -18.91
C ARG A 13 23.21 12.28 -20.00
N GLY A 14 21.91 12.26 -19.78
CA GLY A 14 20.90 11.59 -20.59
C GLY A 14 19.53 11.60 -19.93
N PHE A 15 19.47 11.80 -18.61
CA PHE A 15 18.24 12.12 -17.91
C PHE A 15 17.90 13.60 -18.12
N SER A 16 17.22 13.90 -19.22
CA SER A 16 16.48 15.14 -19.34
C SER A 16 15.27 15.07 -18.41
N VAL A 17 15.13 16.02 -17.49
CA VAL A 17 13.91 16.20 -16.68
C VAL A 17 12.68 16.36 -17.59
N GLU A 18 12.87 16.88 -18.81
CA GLU A 18 11.82 17.05 -19.81
C GLU A 18 11.38 15.72 -20.46
N GLN A 19 12.20 14.67 -20.46
CA GLN A 19 11.78 13.36 -20.98
C GLN A 19 10.86 12.60 -20.02
N ASN A 20 10.90 12.93 -18.72
CA ASN A 20 9.94 12.44 -17.74
C ASN A 20 8.73 13.39 -17.60
N ASP A 21 8.77 14.55 -18.24
CA ASP A 21 7.64 15.45 -18.36
C ASP A 21 6.72 15.00 -19.50
N GLN A 22 5.97 13.93 -19.25
CA GLN A 22 4.90 13.46 -20.14
C GLN A 22 3.68 14.42 -20.20
N THR A 23 3.82 15.70 -19.85
CA THR A 23 2.72 16.68 -19.99
C THR A 23 2.37 17.03 -21.43
N LYS A 24 3.13 16.53 -22.43
CA LYS A 24 2.85 16.71 -23.87
C LYS A 24 2.43 15.45 -24.62
N GLY A 25 2.12 14.37 -23.92
CA GLY A 25 1.24 13.34 -24.51
C GLY A 25 -0.17 13.92 -24.74
N PRO A 26 -1.08 13.25 -25.48
CA PRO A 26 -2.50 13.58 -25.34
C PRO A 26 -2.78 13.67 -23.84
N ILE A 27 -3.56 14.65 -23.37
CA ILE A 27 -3.96 14.75 -21.97
C ILE A 27 -4.62 13.41 -21.63
N TRP A 28 -3.82 12.46 -21.14
CA TRP A 28 -4.32 11.23 -20.57
C TRP A 28 -5.11 11.76 -19.39
N SER A 29 -6.43 11.66 -19.47
CA SER A 29 -7.27 11.95 -18.32
C SER A 29 -6.68 11.13 -17.18
N SER A 30 -6.04 11.80 -16.23
CA SER A 30 -5.39 11.12 -15.11
C SER A 30 -6.50 10.43 -14.34
N ASP A 31 -6.56 9.11 -14.43
CA ASP A 31 -7.51 8.31 -13.68
C ASP A 31 -7.28 8.57 -12.19
N SER A 32 -8.27 9.16 -11.54
CA SER A 32 -8.25 9.37 -10.09
C SER A 32 -8.67 8.09 -9.40
N PHE A 33 -7.88 7.61 -8.45
CA PHE A 33 -8.23 6.47 -7.62
C PHE A 33 -7.68 6.64 -6.22
N TYR A 34 -8.28 5.92 -5.28
CA TYR A 34 -7.75 5.71 -3.94
C TYR A 34 -7.52 4.22 -3.75
N ALA A 35 -6.42 3.84 -3.13
CA ALA A 35 -6.04 2.44 -2.94
C ALA A 35 -5.58 2.18 -1.52
N LYS A 36 -5.86 0.97 -1.04
CA LYS A 36 -5.33 0.40 0.21
C LYS A 36 -4.90 -1.04 -0.06
N SER A 37 -3.99 -1.55 0.77
CA SER A 37 -3.59 -2.95 0.70
C SER A 37 -3.54 -3.59 2.08
N LEU A 38 -3.82 -4.90 2.11
CA LEU A 38 -3.73 -5.71 3.32
C LEU A 38 -3.12 -7.08 2.97
N ALA A 39 -1.94 -7.36 3.48
CA ALA A 39 -1.22 -8.62 3.29
C ALA A 39 -1.48 -9.58 4.46
N ILE A 40 -1.80 -10.84 4.13
CA ILE A 40 -2.05 -11.94 5.07
C ILE A 40 -0.86 -12.89 5.01
N PHE A 41 -0.21 -13.15 6.14
CA PHE A 41 0.96 -14.02 6.22
C PHE A 41 0.61 -15.52 6.08
N ASP A 42 1.58 -16.32 5.64
CA ASP A 42 1.40 -17.75 5.35
C ASP A 42 1.40 -18.66 6.58
N LYS A 43 1.74 -18.13 7.75
CA LYS A 43 1.68 -18.86 9.01
C LYS A 43 0.25 -19.14 9.43
N LYS A 44 0.02 -20.31 10.03
CA LYS A 44 -1.31 -20.77 10.44
C LYS A 44 -2.03 -19.78 11.37
N GLU A 45 -1.28 -19.19 12.29
CA GLU A 45 -1.76 -18.15 13.21
C GLU A 45 -2.09 -16.83 12.51
N ASP A 46 -1.55 -16.57 11.32
CA ASP A 46 -1.76 -15.33 10.60
C ASP A 46 -2.86 -15.41 9.51
N LEU A 47 -3.28 -16.63 9.16
CA LEU A 47 -4.38 -16.87 8.22
C LEU A 47 -5.67 -16.17 8.67
N LEU A 48 -6.44 -15.68 7.70
CA LEU A 48 -7.79 -15.14 7.97
C LEU A 48 -8.67 -16.18 8.67
N THR A 49 -9.31 -15.78 9.76
CA THR A 49 -10.34 -16.61 10.38
C THR A 49 -11.65 -16.54 9.60
N ARG A 50 -12.55 -17.48 9.90
CA ARG A 50 -13.92 -17.46 9.35
C ARG A 50 -14.65 -16.17 9.70
N GLU A 51 -14.46 -15.66 10.91
CA GLU A 51 -15.05 -14.41 11.40
C GLU A 51 -14.57 -13.22 10.59
N GLN A 52 -13.28 -13.13 10.28
CA GLN A 52 -12.72 -12.05 9.47
C GLN A 52 -13.24 -12.11 8.02
N ALA A 53 -13.30 -13.29 7.42
CA ALA A 53 -13.86 -13.48 6.09
C ALA A 53 -15.34 -13.07 6.05
N LEU A 54 -16.13 -13.48 7.05
CA LEU A 54 -17.54 -13.12 7.17
C LEU A 54 -17.74 -11.62 7.41
N ALA A 55 -16.87 -10.99 8.19
CA ALA A 55 -16.94 -9.56 8.47
C ALA A 55 -16.72 -8.74 7.18
N LEU A 56 -15.72 -9.10 6.37
CA LEU A 56 -15.51 -8.49 5.05
C LEU A 56 -16.73 -8.66 4.14
N THR A 57 -17.24 -9.89 4.00
CA THR A 57 -18.39 -10.13 3.12
C THR A 57 -19.65 -9.43 3.61
N SER A 58 -19.87 -9.38 4.94
CA SER A 58 -21.02 -8.69 5.54
C SER A 58 -20.92 -7.18 5.34
N TYR A 59 -19.72 -6.61 5.51
CA TYR A 59 -19.46 -5.21 5.22
C TYR A 59 -19.81 -4.89 3.76
N LEU A 60 -19.30 -5.68 2.80
CA LEU A 60 -19.57 -5.49 1.38
C LEU A 60 -21.07 -5.58 1.07
N VAL A 61 -21.77 -6.60 1.55
CA VAL A 61 -23.23 -6.76 1.33
C VAL A 61 -24.02 -5.59 1.90
N ASN A 62 -23.66 -5.12 3.10
CA ASN A 62 -24.34 -4.01 3.76
C ASN A 62 -24.10 -2.69 3.03
N GLN A 63 -22.85 -2.41 2.62
CA GLN A 63 -22.55 -1.21 1.83
C GLN A 63 -23.27 -1.24 0.49
N ASP A 64 -23.31 -2.38 -0.19
CA ASP A 64 -24.01 -2.54 -1.46
C ASP A 64 -25.53 -2.30 -1.32
N ALA A 65 -26.13 -2.76 -0.21
CA ALA A 65 -27.52 -2.48 0.12
C ALA A 65 -27.76 -0.99 0.46
N VAL A 66 -26.82 -0.34 1.16
CA VAL A 66 -26.88 1.10 1.48
C VAL A 66 -26.76 1.93 0.20
N HIS A 67 -25.78 1.64 -0.67
CA HIS A 67 -25.55 2.37 -1.91
C HIS A 67 -26.66 2.18 -2.95
N ARG A 68 -27.33 1.01 -2.97
CA ARG A 68 -28.52 0.80 -3.80
C ARG A 68 -29.75 1.57 -3.32
N ARG A 69 -29.87 1.81 -2.01
CA ARG A 69 -31.02 2.52 -1.41
C ARG A 69 -30.84 4.03 -1.31
N ALA A 70 -29.61 4.51 -1.26
CA ALA A 70 -29.32 5.93 -1.20
C ALA A 70 -29.38 6.56 -2.59
N GLU A 71 -30.41 7.36 -2.87
CA GLU A 71 -30.50 8.23 -4.07
C GLU A 71 -29.29 9.19 -4.20
N LYS A 72 -28.53 9.40 -3.12
CA LYS A 72 -27.36 10.30 -3.03
C LYS A 72 -26.02 9.58 -2.81
N ALA A 73 -25.94 8.24 -2.89
CA ALA A 73 -24.66 7.56 -2.77
C ALA A 73 -23.71 7.97 -3.91
N ASP A 74 -22.43 8.20 -3.60
CA ASP A 74 -21.42 8.51 -4.59
C ASP A 74 -21.39 7.40 -5.68
N PRO A 75 -21.60 7.75 -6.96
CA PRO A 75 -21.49 6.80 -8.07
C PRO A 75 -20.16 6.04 -8.12
N SER A 76 -19.07 6.59 -7.56
CA SER A 76 -17.75 5.94 -7.47
C SER A 76 -17.80 4.58 -6.75
N LEU A 77 -18.68 4.44 -5.75
CA LEU A 77 -18.81 3.24 -4.91
C LEU A 77 -19.45 2.07 -5.67
N ARG A 78 -20.10 2.34 -6.81
CA ARG A 78 -20.68 1.31 -7.70
C ARG A 78 -19.62 0.56 -8.50
N LYS A 79 -18.38 1.04 -8.55
CA LYS A 79 -17.26 0.45 -9.32
C LYS A 79 -16.02 0.25 -8.47
N THR A 80 -16.18 -0.26 -7.25
CA THR A 80 -15.08 -0.83 -6.47
C THR A 80 -14.54 -2.06 -7.18
N VAL A 81 -13.23 -2.08 -7.40
CA VAL A 81 -12.52 -3.26 -7.88
C VAL A 81 -11.48 -3.63 -6.82
N TRP A 82 -11.53 -4.87 -6.36
CA TRP A 82 -10.48 -5.44 -5.53
C TRP A 82 -10.06 -6.76 -6.13
N PHE A 83 -8.77 -7.06 -6.00
CA PHE A 83 -8.23 -8.33 -6.43
C PHE A 83 -7.25 -8.86 -5.38
N VAL A 84 -7.20 -10.18 -5.29
CA VAL A 84 -6.26 -10.88 -4.43
C VAL A 84 -5.00 -11.14 -5.23
N MET A 85 -3.89 -10.55 -4.80
CA MET A 85 -2.57 -10.88 -5.32
C MET A 85 -2.02 -12.06 -4.52
N LEU A 86 -1.69 -13.15 -5.20
CA LEU A 86 -0.92 -14.24 -4.62
C LEU A 86 0.56 -13.92 -4.86
N ASP A 87 1.37 -13.89 -3.80
CA ASP A 87 2.83 -13.76 -3.93
C ASP A 87 3.48 -15.13 -3.76
N ASN A 88 4.62 -15.33 -4.43
CA ASN A 88 5.37 -16.58 -4.37
C ASN A 88 6.56 -16.43 -3.41
N CYS A 89 6.82 -17.48 -2.63
CA CYS A 89 7.77 -17.54 -1.52
C CYS A 89 9.19 -17.04 -1.88
N VAL A 90 9.52 -15.80 -1.50
CA VAL A 90 10.90 -15.30 -1.46
C VAL A 90 11.28 -15.11 0.01
N PRO A 91 12.48 -15.54 0.47
CA PRO A 91 12.91 -15.30 1.85
C PRO A 91 12.86 -13.80 2.20
N SER A 92 12.15 -13.45 3.28
CA SER A 92 11.84 -12.06 3.61
C SER A 92 13.05 -11.18 3.89
N GLN A 93 14.15 -11.75 4.37
CA GLN A 93 15.38 -11.02 4.75
C GLN A 93 16.24 -10.59 3.54
N ASN A 94 15.93 -11.09 2.34
CA ASN A 94 16.69 -10.76 1.13
C ASN A 94 16.22 -9.47 0.44
N THR A 95 15.12 -8.86 0.91
CA THR A 95 14.56 -7.64 0.32
C THR A 95 14.02 -6.70 1.40
N ALA A 96 13.74 -5.45 1.03
CA ALA A 96 13.13 -4.49 1.95
C ALA A 96 11.66 -4.80 2.29
N SER A 97 10.95 -5.57 1.45
CA SER A 97 9.50 -5.78 1.62
C SER A 97 9.19 -6.62 2.87
N ASN A 98 8.21 -6.17 3.67
CA ASN A 98 7.68 -6.96 4.78
C ASN A 98 6.76 -8.09 4.32
N THR A 99 6.23 -8.03 3.10
CA THR A 99 5.17 -8.93 2.64
C THR A 99 5.67 -10.16 1.92
N ARG A 100 6.98 -10.48 1.88
CA ARG A 100 7.46 -11.65 1.11
C ARG A 100 7.06 -13.02 1.70
N GLU A 101 6.65 -13.02 2.96
CA GLU A 101 6.07 -14.18 3.69
C GLU A 101 4.53 -14.18 3.61
N ASN A 102 3.92 -13.35 2.75
CA ASN A 102 2.47 -13.34 2.63
C ASN A 102 1.98 -14.55 1.83
N LEU A 103 0.83 -15.11 2.23
CA LEU A 103 0.09 -16.06 1.41
C LEU A 103 -0.61 -15.31 0.27
N TYR A 104 -1.17 -14.14 0.58
CA TYR A 104 -1.79 -13.24 -0.38
C TYR A 104 -1.87 -11.81 0.16
N ALA A 105 -2.16 -10.85 -0.72
CA ALA A 105 -2.53 -9.50 -0.36
C ALA A 105 -3.80 -9.07 -1.08
N PHE A 106 -4.69 -8.41 -0.35
CA PHE A 106 -5.76 -7.62 -0.94
C PHE A 106 -5.16 -6.36 -1.53
N GLN A 107 -5.39 -6.13 -2.82
CA GLN A 107 -5.33 -4.80 -3.41
C GLN A 107 -6.75 -4.30 -3.56
N MET A 108 -7.08 -3.23 -2.84
CA MET A 108 -8.39 -2.62 -2.84
C MET A 108 -8.26 -1.24 -3.44
N PHE A 109 -9.06 -0.91 -4.44
CA PHE A 109 -9.13 0.46 -4.94
C PHE A 109 -10.55 0.85 -5.32
N VAL A 110 -10.83 2.15 -5.22
CA VAL A 110 -12.05 2.77 -5.70
C VAL A 110 -11.69 3.92 -6.61
N ARG A 111 -12.54 4.19 -7.59
CA ARG A 111 -12.38 5.26 -8.57
C ARG A 111 -13.73 5.93 -8.84
N PRO A 112 -13.78 7.25 -9.05
CA PRO A 112 -14.98 7.90 -9.54
C PRO A 112 -15.32 7.40 -10.94
N GLU A 113 -16.60 7.44 -11.28
CA GLU A 113 -17.10 6.87 -12.53
C GLU A 113 -16.53 7.60 -13.76
N ASP A 114 -16.41 8.92 -13.68
CA ASP A 114 -15.79 9.78 -14.69
C ASP A 114 -14.25 9.81 -14.60
N ARG A 115 -13.69 9.12 -13.59
CA ARG A 115 -12.26 8.95 -13.30
C ARG A 115 -11.52 10.26 -13.02
N ARG A 116 -12.23 11.33 -12.66
CA ARG A 116 -11.64 12.65 -12.44
C ARG A 116 -11.72 13.05 -10.96
N PRO A 117 -10.85 13.97 -10.52
CA PRO A 117 -11.02 14.58 -9.20
C PRO A 117 -12.25 15.51 -9.20
N PRO A 118 -12.83 15.80 -8.01
CA PRO A 118 -12.36 15.40 -6.69
C PRO A 118 -12.74 13.97 -6.32
N PHE A 119 -11.86 13.29 -5.57
CA PHE A 119 -12.21 12.05 -4.90
C PHE A 119 -13.04 12.37 -3.66
N THR A 120 -14.16 11.68 -3.46
CA THR A 120 -15.02 11.93 -2.29
C THR A 120 -14.46 11.25 -1.04
N SER A 121 -14.84 11.76 0.13
CA SER A 121 -14.56 11.10 1.41
C SER A 121 -15.18 9.71 1.50
N ASP A 122 -16.27 9.45 0.78
CA ASP A 122 -17.04 8.22 0.89
C ASP A 122 -16.27 7.03 0.32
N GLY A 123 -15.57 7.21 -0.81
CA GLY A 123 -14.66 6.19 -1.36
C GLY A 123 -13.52 5.84 -0.40
N VAL A 124 -12.92 6.86 0.23
CA VAL A 124 -11.86 6.67 1.23
C VAL A 124 -12.37 5.88 2.44
N GLN A 125 -13.51 6.31 3.01
CA GLN A 125 -14.16 5.65 4.14
C GLN A 125 -14.59 4.22 3.80
N PHE A 126 -15.03 3.98 2.58
CA PHE A 126 -15.41 2.65 2.11
C PHE A 126 -14.22 1.68 2.11
N LEU A 127 -13.08 2.06 1.52
CA LEU A 127 -11.89 1.20 1.56
C LEU A 127 -11.34 1.03 2.98
N LYS A 128 -11.39 2.09 3.79
CA LYS A 128 -11.02 2.01 5.20
C LYS A 128 -11.90 1.00 5.94
N GLY A 129 -13.22 1.04 5.71
CA GLY A 129 -14.17 0.11 6.30
C GLY A 129 -13.96 -1.34 5.87
N MET A 130 -13.50 -1.60 4.64
CA MET A 130 -13.10 -2.95 4.21
C MET A 130 -11.92 -3.49 5.05
N CYS A 131 -10.85 -2.70 5.20
CA CYS A 131 -9.71 -3.07 6.05
C CYS A 131 -10.14 -3.26 7.51
N ASP A 132 -10.89 -2.30 8.05
CA ASP A 132 -11.36 -2.30 9.43
C ASP A 132 -12.24 -3.51 9.73
N ALA A 133 -13.10 -3.93 8.80
CA ALA A 133 -13.95 -5.11 8.97
C ALA A 133 -13.12 -6.39 9.15
N ILE A 134 -12.02 -6.53 8.41
CA ILE A 134 -11.11 -7.67 8.52
C ILE A 134 -10.30 -7.58 9.83
N ILE A 135 -9.71 -6.42 10.10
CA ILE A 135 -8.80 -6.21 11.24
C ILE A 135 -9.57 -6.33 12.55
N ASN A 136 -10.69 -5.62 12.71
CA ASN A 136 -11.44 -5.55 13.96
C ASN A 136 -12.21 -6.85 14.28
N ALA A 137 -12.42 -7.72 13.31
CA ALA A 137 -13.01 -9.04 13.54
C ALA A 137 -12.02 -10.03 14.19
N ARG A 138 -10.72 -9.70 14.24
CA ARG A 138 -9.70 -10.52 14.88
C ARG A 138 -9.76 -10.36 16.40
N ARG A 139 -9.69 -11.47 17.15
CA ARG A 139 -9.72 -11.44 18.64
C ARG A 139 -8.33 -11.34 19.26
N ASP A 140 -7.32 -11.86 18.58
CA ASP A 140 -5.92 -11.99 18.99
C ASP A 140 -5.03 -10.96 18.29
N LEU A 141 -5.48 -9.69 18.26
CA LEU A 141 -4.78 -8.58 17.60
C LEU A 141 -3.32 -8.38 18.06
N SER A 142 -2.98 -8.78 19.30
CA SER A 142 -1.62 -8.64 19.83
C SER A 142 -0.62 -9.62 19.23
N THR A 143 -1.09 -10.75 18.69
CA THR A 143 -0.25 -11.81 18.11
C THR A 143 -0.43 -11.95 16.61
N TRP A 144 -1.58 -11.54 16.09
CA TRP A 144 -1.86 -11.59 14.66
C TRP A 144 -0.98 -10.61 13.88
N ARG A 145 -0.21 -11.14 12.92
CA ARG A 145 0.55 -10.31 11.98
C ARG A 145 -0.25 -10.06 10.72
N TYR A 146 -0.20 -8.82 10.25
CA TYR A 146 -0.61 -8.44 8.90
C TYR A 146 0.31 -7.34 8.38
N GLY A 147 0.32 -7.15 7.07
CA GLY A 147 1.20 -6.21 6.39
C GLY A 147 0.46 -5.34 5.40
N GLY A 148 1.22 -4.46 4.74
CA GLY A 148 0.75 -3.65 3.62
C GLY A 148 1.82 -3.64 2.54
N VAL A 149 1.40 -3.43 1.30
CA VAL A 149 2.30 -3.42 0.15
C VAL A 149 2.71 -1.97 -0.11
N ALA A 150 4.00 -1.66 0.01
CA ALA A 150 4.54 -0.31 -0.08
C ALA A 150 4.26 0.41 -1.43
N ASN A 151 3.91 -0.34 -2.48
CA ASN A 151 3.54 0.22 -3.80
C ASN A 151 2.11 0.77 -3.82
N TYR A 152 1.28 0.41 -2.83
CA TYR A 152 -0.06 0.95 -2.62
C TYR A 152 -0.04 1.85 -1.39
N VAL A 153 0.62 2.99 -1.55
CA VAL A 153 0.81 3.99 -0.51
C VAL A 153 -0.54 4.50 -0.02
N ASP A 154 -0.73 4.41 1.30
CA ASP A 154 -1.92 4.85 1.99
C ASP A 154 -1.64 6.19 2.70
N PRO A 155 -2.06 7.34 2.11
CA PRO A 155 -1.73 8.65 2.66
C PRO A 155 -2.36 8.94 4.02
N GLU A 156 -3.32 8.12 4.47
CA GLU A 156 -3.94 8.26 5.81
C GLU A 156 -3.06 7.70 6.93
N LEU A 157 -2.05 6.88 6.62
CA LEU A 157 -1.13 6.35 7.62
C LEU A 157 -0.13 7.44 8.05
N SER A 158 0.21 7.46 9.33
CA SER A 158 1.43 8.12 9.79
C SER A 158 2.68 7.45 9.19
N ARG A 159 3.82 8.15 9.24
CA ARG A 159 5.10 7.60 8.81
C ARG A 159 5.44 6.31 9.55
N GLU A 160 5.21 6.30 10.86
CA GLU A 160 5.53 5.19 11.75
C GLU A 160 4.64 3.98 11.44
N GLU A 161 3.34 4.19 11.25
CA GLU A 161 2.39 3.13 10.86
C GLU A 161 2.75 2.56 9.48
N ALA A 162 2.96 3.42 8.48
CA ALA A 162 3.35 3.01 7.14
C ALA A 162 4.66 2.21 7.17
N GLN A 163 5.67 2.68 7.91
CA GLN A 163 6.96 1.99 8.00
C GLN A 163 6.85 0.62 8.68
N GLN A 164 6.09 0.53 9.76
CA GLN A 164 5.83 -0.72 10.46
C GLN A 164 5.08 -1.70 9.55
N LEU A 165 4.06 -1.22 8.84
CA LEU A 165 3.19 -2.02 7.98
C LEU A 165 3.92 -2.54 6.73
N TYR A 166 4.74 -1.68 6.11
CA TYR A 166 5.38 -1.94 4.82
C TYR A 166 6.74 -2.65 4.91
N TYR A 167 7.52 -2.37 5.96
CA TYR A 167 8.90 -2.87 6.09
C TYR A 167 9.12 -3.71 7.37
N GLY A 168 8.38 -3.43 8.43
CA GLY A 168 8.55 -4.08 9.73
C GLY A 168 9.79 -3.59 10.50
N LYS A 169 9.79 -3.75 11.83
CA LYS A 169 10.78 -3.16 12.75
C LYS A 169 12.24 -3.47 12.38
N GLU A 170 12.53 -4.74 12.08
CA GLU A 170 13.90 -5.19 11.81
C GLU A 170 14.51 -4.55 10.56
N LYS A 171 13.71 -4.43 9.49
CA LYS A 171 14.19 -3.89 8.21
C LYS A 171 14.31 -2.38 8.26
N ILE A 172 13.46 -1.69 9.04
CA ILE A 172 13.55 -0.24 9.22
C ILE A 172 14.93 0.17 9.73
N VAL A 173 15.51 -0.56 10.69
CA VAL A 173 16.87 -0.26 11.20
C VAL A 173 17.89 -0.28 10.06
N LYS A 174 17.89 -1.34 9.24
CA LYS A 174 18.80 -1.47 8.09
C LYS A 174 18.54 -0.37 7.03
N LEU A 175 17.27 -0.07 6.75
CA LEU A 175 16.88 0.96 5.79
C LEU A 175 17.33 2.36 6.23
N ARG A 176 17.28 2.68 7.52
CA ARG A 176 17.76 3.96 8.08
C ARG A 176 19.28 4.11 7.89
N GLU A 177 20.05 3.04 8.07
CA GLU A 177 21.50 3.04 7.79
C GLU A 177 21.81 3.25 6.31
N VAL A 178 21.07 2.57 5.42
CA VAL A 178 21.19 2.79 3.97
C VAL A 178 20.85 4.24 3.62
N LYS A 179 19.76 4.78 4.18
CA LYS A 179 19.35 6.17 3.99
C LYS A 179 20.44 7.14 4.45
N ARG A 180 21.03 6.93 5.62
CA ARG A 180 22.13 7.75 6.15
C ARG A 180 23.38 7.71 5.25
N ARG A 181 23.71 6.53 4.70
CA ARG A 181 24.88 6.37 3.82
C ARG A 181 24.73 7.08 2.48
N PHE A 182 23.54 7.00 1.87
CA PHE A 182 23.34 7.44 0.47
C PHE A 182 22.55 8.75 0.33
N ASP A 183 21.80 9.16 1.34
CA ASP A 183 21.10 10.45 1.40
C ASP A 183 21.12 11.03 2.82
N PRO A 184 22.32 11.37 3.35
CA PRO A 184 22.48 11.92 4.69
C PRO A 184 21.76 13.27 4.88
N GLY A 185 21.57 14.04 3.80
CA GLY A 185 20.84 15.30 3.82
C GLY A 185 19.31 15.15 3.76
N ASN A 186 18.80 13.91 3.65
CA ASN A 186 17.38 13.60 3.50
C ASN A 186 16.72 14.45 2.38
N VAL A 187 17.41 14.56 1.24
CA VAL A 187 16.96 15.31 0.06
C VAL A 187 15.78 14.59 -0.59
N PHE A 188 15.85 13.26 -0.71
CA PHE A 188 14.78 12.43 -1.28
C PHE A 188 13.78 12.03 -0.20
N ARG A 189 12.75 12.86 0.02
CA ARG A 189 11.77 12.64 1.09
C ARG A 189 10.32 12.86 0.67
N TYR A 190 9.43 12.16 1.36
CA TYR A 190 7.98 12.31 1.27
C TYR A 190 7.36 11.93 2.63
N PRO A 191 6.02 12.06 2.83
CA PRO A 191 5.39 11.79 4.12
C PRO A 191 5.73 10.44 4.79
N HIS A 192 5.98 9.36 4.05
CA HIS A 192 6.36 8.06 4.64
C HIS A 192 7.82 7.65 4.41
N SER A 193 8.67 8.52 3.86
CA SER A 193 10.07 8.19 3.57
C SER A 193 10.83 7.65 4.80
N ILE A 194 11.80 6.78 4.56
CA ILE A 194 12.76 6.40 5.60
C ILE A 194 13.61 7.63 5.95
N LEU A 195 13.78 7.91 7.24
CA LEU A 195 14.67 8.96 7.73
C LEU A 195 16.07 8.36 7.96
N PRO A 196 17.16 9.13 7.76
CA PRO A 196 18.49 8.66 8.11
C PRO A 196 18.57 8.30 9.61
N ALA A 197 19.39 7.30 9.93
CA ALA A 197 19.58 6.79 11.30
C ALA A 197 19.98 7.90 12.27
#